data_AF-A0A418X6Q5-F1
#
_entry.id   AF-A0A418X6Q5-F1
#
_cell.length_a   1.000
_cell.length_b   1.000
_cell.length_c   1.000
_cell.angle_alpha   90.00
_cell.angle_beta   90.00
_cell.angle_gamma   90.00
#
_symmetry.space_group_name_H-M   'P 1'
#
loop_
_entity.id
_entity.type
_entity.pdbx_description
1 polymer ?
#
loop_
_entity_poly.entity_id
_entity_poly.type
_entity_poly.pdbx_seq_one_letter_code
_entity_poly.pdbx_strand_id
1 'polypeptide(L)'
;MLHSHKNKTLATLLAFALGGVGAHRFYLYGTKDGLAWLHVVLFPLSIFAGFVEALVIGLTPDDKWNATHNAGSATQSKSGWPLALLLVCTMGIGAIAVIAAIARTVDYLYTGGAYG
;
A
#
# COMPACT_ATOMS: atom_id res chain seq x y z
N MET A 1 -27.27 -12.39 -11.57
CA MET A 1 -26.28 -11.72 -10.71
C MET A 1 -25.23 -12.76 -10.32
N LEU A 2 -24.04 -12.75 -10.92
CA LEU A 2 -22.98 -13.73 -10.62
C LEU A 2 -22.28 -13.32 -9.31
N HIS A 3 -22.54 -14.06 -8.22
CA HIS A 3 -21.81 -13.91 -6.96
C HIS A 3 -20.42 -14.57 -7.12
N SER A 4 -19.34 -13.78 -6.98
CA SER A 4 -17.97 -14.30 -6.99
C SER A 4 -17.75 -15.21 -5.77
N HIS A 5 -17.52 -16.50 -6.02
CA HIS A 5 -17.26 -17.50 -4.97
C HIS A 5 -15.88 -17.28 -4.36
N LYS A 6 -15.82 -16.78 -3.12
CA LYS A 6 -14.56 -16.63 -2.38
C LYS A 6 -14.17 -17.96 -1.74
N ASN A 7 -13.11 -18.57 -2.25
CA ASN A 7 -12.66 -19.89 -1.79
C ASN A 7 -11.80 -19.75 -0.52
N LYS A 8 -12.30 -20.32 0.59
CA LYS A 8 -11.67 -20.23 1.92
C LYS A 8 -10.27 -20.85 1.92
N THR A 9 -10.05 -21.91 1.16
CA THR A 9 -8.73 -22.55 1.02
C THR A 9 -7.72 -21.62 0.36
N LEU A 10 -8.13 -20.86 -0.66
CA LEU A 10 -7.29 -19.84 -1.27
C LEU A 10 -6.99 -18.71 -0.29
N ALA A 11 -7.98 -18.24 0.47
CA ALA A 11 -7.76 -17.21 1.48
C ALA A 11 -6.76 -17.66 2.56
N THR A 12 -6.89 -18.89 3.07
CA THR A 12 -5.95 -19.47 4.04
C THR A 12 -4.57 -19.70 3.43
N LEU A 13 -4.49 -20.15 2.18
CA LEU A 13 -3.22 -20.36 1.48
C LEU A 13 -2.50 -19.03 1.21
N LEU A 14 -3.22 -17.97 0.82
CA LEU A 14 -2.65 -16.63 0.67
C LEU A 14 -2.20 -16.06 2.02
N ALA A 15 -2.99 -16.24 3.09
CA ALA A 15 -2.59 -15.83 4.43
C ALA A 15 -1.34 -16.58 4.91
N PHE A 16 -1.24 -17.88 4.63
CA PHE A 16 -0.07 -18.70 4.94
C PHE A 16 1.14 -18.34 4.07
N ALA A 17 0.98 -18.10 2.77
CA ALA A 17 2.09 -17.77 1.88
C ALA A 17 2.61 -16.35 2.12
N LEU A 18 1.72 -15.37 2.24
CA LEU A 18 2.09 -13.97 2.45
C LEU A 18 2.54 -13.70 3.89
N GLY A 19 1.90 -14.34 4.88
CA GLY A 19 2.31 -14.23 6.29
C GLY A 19 3.48 -15.15 6.65
N GLY A 20 3.51 -16.36 6.09
CA GLY A 20 4.47 -17.40 6.43
C GLY A 20 5.86 -17.15 5.87
N VAL A 21 6.06 -16.53 4.70
CA VAL A 21 7.42 -16.29 4.19
C VAL A 21 8.20 -15.32 5.09
N GLY A 22 7.54 -14.29 5.62
CA GLY A 22 8.11 -13.42 6.64
C GLY A 22 8.26 -14.12 7.99
N ALA A 23 7.19 -14.74 8.48
CA ALA A 23 7.19 -15.40 9.80
C ALA A 23 8.14 -16.61 9.89
N HIS A 24 8.30 -17.37 8.80
CA HIS A 24 9.18 -18.53 8.73
C HIS A 24 10.66 -18.14 8.80
N ARG A 25 11.06 -17.01 8.19
CA ARG A 25 12.43 -16.47 8.37
C ARG A 25 12.68 -16.02 9.80
N PHE A 26 11.73 -15.30 10.40
CA PHE A 26 11.81 -14.92 11.81
C PHE A 26 11.83 -16.15 12.74
N TYR A 27 11.17 -17.24 12.36
CA TYR A 27 11.21 -18.49 13.12
C TYR A 27 12.59 -19.17 13.07
N LEU A 28 13.25 -19.22 11.91
CA LEU A 28 14.55 -19.89 11.76
C LEU A 28 15.73 -19.10 12.36
N TYR A 29 15.70 -17.78 12.24
CA TYR A 29 16.85 -16.93 12.59
C TYR A 29 16.57 -15.99 13.78
N GLY A 30 15.34 -16.00 14.29
CA GLY A 30 14.92 -15.18 15.42
C GLY A 30 14.99 -13.67 15.12
N THR A 31 15.02 -12.87 16.17
CA THR A 31 15.14 -11.40 16.10
C THR A 31 16.48 -10.91 15.53
N LYS A 32 17.43 -11.81 15.27
CA LYS A 32 18.76 -11.48 14.72
C LYS A 32 18.79 -11.43 13.18
N ASP A 33 17.71 -11.82 12.48
CA ASP A 33 17.65 -11.75 11.01
C ASP A 33 17.47 -10.31 10.52
N GLY A 34 18.59 -9.65 10.21
CA GLY A 34 18.57 -8.29 9.65
C GLY A 34 17.83 -8.17 8.32
N LEU A 35 17.82 -9.23 7.50
CA LEU A 35 17.09 -9.22 6.22
C LEU A 35 15.58 -9.35 6.43
N ALA A 36 15.12 -10.08 7.45
CA ALA A 36 13.71 -10.15 7.79
C ALA A 36 13.19 -8.78 8.26
N TRP A 37 13.96 -8.10 9.11
CA TRP A 37 13.68 -6.71 9.49
C TRP A 37 13.69 -5.76 8.28
N LEU A 38 14.63 -5.94 7.36
CA LEU A 38 14.71 -5.14 6.15
C LEU A 38 13.44 -5.31 5.29
N HIS A 39 12.91 -6.53 5.14
CA HIS A 39 11.65 -6.77 4.42
C HIS A 39 10.46 -6.08 5.11
N VAL A 40 10.39 -6.16 6.44
CA VAL A 40 9.33 -5.52 7.24
C VAL A 40 9.31 -4.01 7.06
N VAL A 41 10.47 -3.37 6.87
CA VAL A 41 10.56 -1.91 6.67
C VAL A 41 10.43 -1.52 5.19
N LEU A 42 11.15 -2.21 4.29
CA LEU A 42 11.16 -1.86 2.86
C LEU A 42 9.79 -2.02 2.21
N PHE A 43 9.02 -3.02 2.63
CA PHE A 43 7.71 -3.29 2.04
C PHE A 43 6.72 -2.12 2.24
N PRO A 44 6.40 -1.67 3.47
CA PRO A 44 5.53 -0.51 3.67
C PRO A 44 6.14 0.79 3.13
N LEU A 45 7.47 0.94 3.18
CA LEU A 45 8.14 2.11 2.61
C LEU A 45 7.95 2.22 1.09
N SER A 46 8.02 1.10 0.37
CA SER A 46 7.80 1.05 -1.07
C SER A 46 6.36 1.38 -1.44
N ILE A 47 5.39 0.89 -0.66
CA ILE A 47 3.97 1.25 -0.83
C ILE A 47 3.77 2.75 -0.61
N PHE A 48 4.36 3.30 0.44
CA PHE A 48 4.30 4.73 0.73
C PHE A 48 4.89 5.58 -0.40
N ALA A 49 6.05 5.19 -0.93
CA ALA A 49 6.66 5.84 -2.09
C ALA A 49 5.72 5.83 -3.31
N GLY A 50 5.07 4.69 -3.60
CA GLY A 50 4.08 4.59 -4.68
C GLY A 50 2.86 5.49 -4.46
N PHE A 51 2.40 5.69 -3.22
CA PHE A 51 1.31 6.61 -2.91
C PHE A 51 1.72 8.06 -3.18
N VAL A 52 2.93 8.43 -2.75
CA VAL A 52 3.48 9.77 -3.03
C VAL A 52 3.62 9.98 -4.54
N GLU A 53 4.15 9.00 -5.27
CA GLU A 53 4.29 9.08 -6.73
C GLU A 53 2.94 9.20 -7.43
N ALA A 54 1.93 8.43 -7.02
CA ALA A 54 0.57 8.52 -7.56
C ALA A 54 -0.05 9.91 -7.33
N LEU A 55 0.18 10.52 -6.16
CA LEU A 55 -0.28 11.89 -5.87
C LEU A 55 0.49 12.92 -6.70
N VAL A 56 1.81 12.78 -6.81
CA VAL A 56 2.65 13.67 -7.63
C VAL A 56 2.21 13.64 -9.09
N ILE A 57 2.01 12.45 -9.65
CA ILE A 57 1.56 12.29 -11.04
C ILE A 57 0.14 12.84 -11.20
N GLY A 58 -0.81 12.39 -10.38
CA GLY A 58 -2.21 12.78 -10.57
C GLY A 58 -2.51 14.25 -10.24
N LEU A 59 -1.66 14.93 -9.45
CA LEU A 59 -1.74 16.38 -9.23
C LEU A 59 -0.90 17.19 -10.23
N THR A 60 -0.07 16.54 -11.06
CA THR A 60 0.68 17.24 -12.10
C THR A 60 -0.31 17.76 -13.16
N PRO A 61 -0.29 19.07 -13.50
CA PRO A 61 -1.18 19.61 -14.51
C PRO A 61 -0.97 18.93 -15.87
N ASP A 62 -2.07 18.69 -16.58
CA ASP A 62 -2.06 18.00 -17.89
C ASP A 62 -1.11 18.66 -18.88
N ASP A 63 -1.06 19.99 -18.95
CA ASP A 63 -0.18 20.72 -19.86
C ASP A 63 1.29 20.46 -19.57
N LYS A 64 1.67 20.45 -18.28
CA LYS A 64 3.03 20.17 -17.82
C LYS A 64 3.42 18.71 -18.06
N TRP A 65 2.50 17.79 -17.80
CA TRP A 65 2.67 16.37 -18.08
C TRP A 65 2.84 16.11 -19.58
N ASN A 66 1.98 16.72 -20.40
CA ASN A 66 2.03 16.59 -21.85
C ASN A 66 3.30 17.19 -22.45
N ALA A 67 3.76 18.35 -21.94
CA ALA A 67 5.00 18.98 -22.40
C ALA A 67 6.26 18.15 -22.07
N THR A 68 6.24 17.38 -20.98
CA THR A 68 7.38 16.58 -20.54
C THR A 68 7.39 15.17 -21.11
N HIS A 69 6.24 14.51 -21.16
CA HIS A 69 6.15 13.09 -21.53
C HIS A 69 5.47 12.84 -22.88
N ASN A 70 4.65 13.76 -23.37
CA ASN A 70 3.87 13.62 -24.62
C ASN A 70 4.24 14.65 -25.69
N ALA A 71 5.44 15.22 -25.66
CA ALA A 71 5.88 16.31 -26.54
C ALA A 71 5.83 16.00 -28.06
N GLY A 72 5.66 14.73 -28.45
CA GLY A 72 5.48 14.30 -29.84
C GLY A 72 4.22 13.44 -30.09
N SER A 73 3.30 13.35 -29.12
CA SER A 73 2.07 12.57 -29.27
C SER A 73 0.97 13.39 -29.94
N ALA A 74 0.21 12.77 -30.86
CA ALA A 74 -0.98 13.39 -31.47
C ALA A 74 -2.16 13.52 -30.50
N THR A 75 -2.09 12.86 -29.33
CA THR A 75 -3.14 12.87 -28.31
C THR A 75 -2.65 13.54 -27.03
N GLN A 76 -3.45 14.47 -26.52
CA GLN A 76 -3.20 15.13 -25.23
C GLN A 76 -3.86 14.35 -24.09
N SER A 77 -3.16 14.21 -22.96
CA SER A 77 -3.77 13.71 -21.73
C SER A 77 -4.80 14.72 -21.22
N LYS A 78 -6.00 14.22 -20.90
CA LYS A 78 -7.07 14.97 -20.24
C LYS A 78 -7.44 14.26 -18.95
N SER A 79 -7.08 14.84 -17.83
CA SER A 79 -7.45 14.40 -16.50
C SER A 79 -8.95 14.60 -16.29
N GLY A 80 -9.63 13.51 -15.95
CA GLY A 80 -11.08 13.49 -15.70
C GLY A 80 -11.42 13.15 -14.27
N TRP A 81 -12.73 13.09 -13.96
CA TRP A 81 -13.24 12.68 -12.65
C TRP A 81 -12.73 11.31 -12.13
N PRO A 82 -12.39 10.30 -12.96
CA PRO A 82 -11.83 9.05 -12.45
C PRO A 82 -10.46 9.24 -11.79
N LEU A 83 -9.64 10.16 -12.30
CA LEU A 83 -8.35 10.49 -11.69
C LEU A 83 -8.56 11.15 -10.32
N ALA A 84 -9.53 12.05 -10.21
CA ALA A 84 -9.87 12.66 -8.92
C ALA A 84 -10.31 11.62 -7.88
N LEU A 85 -11.14 10.64 -8.27
CA LEU A 85 -11.49 9.53 -7.38
C LEU A 85 -10.30 8.67 -7.00
N LEU A 86 -9.41 8.38 -7.95
CA LEU A 86 -8.19 7.63 -7.67
C LEU A 86 -7.34 8.36 -6.62
N LEU A 87 -7.14 9.67 -6.77
CA LEU A 87 -6.41 10.48 -5.80
C LEU A 87 -7.05 10.48 -4.40
N VAL A 88 -8.37 10.62 -4.33
CA VAL A 88 -9.12 10.56 -3.07
C VAL A 88 -8.97 9.18 -2.42
N CYS A 89 -9.09 8.11 -3.19
CA CYS A 89 -8.90 6.75 -2.69
C CYS A 89 -7.46 6.52 -2.21
N THR A 90 -6.46 6.94 -2.98
CA THR A 90 -5.03 6.83 -2.60
C THR A 90 -4.75 7.57 -1.30
N MET A 91 -5.21 8.83 -1.19
CA MET A 91 -5.05 9.61 0.03
C MET A 91 -5.82 9.00 1.20
N GLY A 92 -7.07 8.60 0.98
CA GLY A 92 -7.94 8.02 2.02
C GLY A 92 -7.39 6.72 2.58
N ILE A 93 -6.96 5.79 1.72
CA ILE A 93 -6.34 4.54 2.15
C ILE A 93 -5.03 4.81 2.90
N GLY A 94 -4.22 5.77 2.41
CA GLY A 94 -2.96 6.13 3.05
C GLY A 94 -3.17 6.70 4.45
N ALA A 95 -4.12 7.63 4.59
CA ALA A 95 -4.50 8.21 5.87
C ALA A 95 -5.06 7.15 6.84
N ILE A 96 -5.95 6.27 6.37
CA ILE A 96 -6.50 5.17 7.18
C ILE A 96 -5.37 4.25 7.67
N ALA A 97 -4.43 3.88 6.81
CA ALA A 97 -3.31 3.02 7.18
C ALA A 97 -2.42 3.67 8.25
N VAL A 98 -2.11 4.97 8.11
CA VAL A 98 -1.33 5.73 9.10
C VAL A 98 -2.08 5.83 10.43
N ILE A 99 -3.35 6.20 10.41
CA ILE A 99 -4.19 6.31 11.61
C ILE A 99 -4.29 4.96 12.31
N ALA A 100 -4.54 3.88 11.57
CA ALA A 100 -4.61 2.53 12.11
C ALA A 100 -3.27 2.08 12.74
N ALA A 101 -2.15 2.37 12.10
CA ALA A 101 -0.83 2.04 12.63
C ALA A 101 -0.52 2.80 13.93
N ILE A 102 -0.84 4.10 13.98
CA ILE A 102 -0.67 4.92 15.19
C ILE A 102 -1.59 4.40 16.29
N ALA A 103 -2.88 4.20 15.99
CA ALA A 103 -3.85 3.68 16.96
C ALA A 103 -3.41 2.33 17.52
N ARG A 104 -2.94 1.40 16.68
CA ARG A 104 -2.45 0.09 17.12
C ARG A 104 -1.20 0.19 17.99
N THR A 105 -0.30 1.11 17.65
CA THR A 105 0.94 1.34 18.40
C THR A 105 0.63 1.93 19.77
N VAL A 106 -0.24 2.94 19.84
CA VAL A 106 -0.70 3.54 21.11
C VAL A 106 -1.42 2.50 21.97
N ASP A 107 -2.33 1.72 21.39
CA ASP A 107 -2.96 0.60 22.10
C ASP A 107 -1.93 -0.36 22.69
N TYR A 108 -0.94 -0.79 21.89
CA TYR A 108 0.11 -1.68 22.37
C TYR A 108 0.91 -1.09 23.54
N LEU A 109 1.27 0.21 23.46
CA LEU A 109 2.08 0.88 24.46
C LEU A 109 1.33 1.12 25.78
N TYR A 110 0.03 1.42 25.75
CA TYR A 110 -0.74 1.81 26.93
C TYR A 110 -1.63 0.71 27.51
N THR A 111 -2.10 -0.22 26.68
CA THR A 111 -3.04 -1.28 27.10
C THR A 111 -2.42 -2.67 27.01
N GLY A 112 -1.19 -2.78 26.50
CA GLY A 112 -0.54 -4.06 26.20
C GLY A 112 -1.17 -4.77 25.01
N GLY A 113 -1.99 -4.08 24.21
CA GLY A 113 -2.63 -4.66 23.03
C GLY A 113 -4.04 -5.20 23.27
N ALA A 114 -4.76 -4.75 24.30
CA ALA A 114 -6.04 -5.33 24.71
C ALA A 114 -7.18 -5.13 23.69
N TYR A 115 -7.05 -4.19 22.75
CA TYR A 115 -8.12 -3.80 21.83
C TYR A 115 -7.84 -4.10 20.35
N GLY A 116 -6.84 -4.94 20.03
CA GLY A 116 -6.60 -5.37 18.64
C GLY A 116 -5.45 -6.33 18.42
#